data_AF-A0A817ASN8-F1
#
_entry.id   AF-A0A817ASN8-F1
#
_cell.length_a   1.000
_cell.length_b   1.000
_cell.length_c   1.000
_cell.angle_alpha   90.00
_cell.angle_beta   90.00
_cell.angle_gamma   90.00
#
_symmetry.space_group_name_H-M   'P 1'
#
loop_
_entity.id
_entity.type
_entity.pdbx_description
1 polymer ?
#
loop_
_entity_poly.entity_id
_entity_poly.type
_entity_poly.pdbx_seq_one_letter_code
_entity_poly.pdbx_strand_id
1 'polypeptide(L)'
;MKQIDGNNRLWQVDLMLTGDTDAELYVVTGHMREVIYSGAEGWDRLGTLLFQLGEFDKAQEVYDILLDQTRTDYRKSPIYKMLGKVKTGQGEYKDTIAYFQQSIEIQQKILQPTDVDFATTYSNIGPVYLSMTDYPNALSYHQKALDIYQKTLPSNHPDLAASYNNIGLVYEEMGDYSNALLFSKRALEIGQCLLPANHPLLLGFRKNLEFVKRIM
;
A
#
# COMPACT_ATOMS: atom_id res chain seq x y z
N MET A 1 -12.70 -26.16 5.86
CA MET A 1 -11.41 -26.22 5.16
C MET A 1 -11.67 -26.09 3.67
N LYS A 2 -11.43 -24.93 3.07
CA LYS A 2 -11.37 -24.79 1.61
C LYS A 2 -9.92 -25.09 1.23
N GLN A 3 -9.60 -26.36 1.07
CA GLN A 3 -8.30 -26.76 0.53
C GLN A 3 -8.32 -26.59 -0.98
N ILE A 4 -7.20 -26.12 -1.54
CA ILE A 4 -6.88 -26.22 -2.95
C ILE A 4 -6.52 -27.69 -3.18
N ASP A 5 -7.53 -28.56 -3.34
CA ASP A 5 -7.29 -29.95 -3.72
C ASP A 5 -8.23 -30.39 -4.83
N GLY A 6 -7.63 -30.75 -5.97
CA GLY A 6 -8.24 -31.47 -7.10
C GLY A 6 -9.14 -30.68 -8.05
N ASN A 7 -9.99 -29.76 -7.57
CA ASN A 7 -10.99 -29.06 -8.41
C ASN A 7 -11.05 -27.54 -8.13
N ASN A 8 -9.90 -26.87 -8.26
CA ASN A 8 -9.63 -25.45 -7.98
C ASN A 8 -10.47 -24.43 -8.78
N ARG A 9 -11.79 -24.36 -8.55
CA ARG A 9 -12.61 -23.22 -8.98
C ARG A 9 -12.95 -22.37 -7.77
N LEU A 10 -12.24 -21.25 -7.61
CA LEU A 10 -12.65 -20.17 -6.72
C LEU A 10 -13.87 -19.44 -7.29
N TRP A 11 -13.81 -19.13 -8.59
CA TRP A 11 -14.90 -18.51 -9.33
C TRP A 11 -14.97 -19.12 -10.73
N GLN A 12 -16.18 -19.23 -11.27
CA GLN A 12 -16.38 -19.53 -12.69
C GLN A 12 -16.39 -18.22 -13.46
N VAL A 13 -15.39 -18.02 -14.32
CA VAL A 13 -15.34 -16.89 -15.26
C VAL A 13 -15.67 -17.45 -16.63
N ASP A 14 -16.89 -17.23 -17.10
CA ASP A 14 -17.28 -17.56 -18.47
C ASP A 14 -16.70 -16.50 -19.40
N LEU A 15 -15.50 -16.76 -19.93
CA LEU A 15 -14.91 -15.96 -20.99
C LEU A 15 -15.55 -16.37 -22.31
N MET A 16 -16.50 -15.58 -22.80
CA MET A 16 -16.94 -15.70 -24.20
C MET A 16 -15.82 -15.17 -25.11
N LEU A 17 -15.07 -16.10 -25.71
CA LEU A 17 -14.03 -15.81 -26.70
C LEU A 17 -14.63 -15.05 -27.88
N THR A 18 -14.27 -13.78 -28.04
CA THR A 18 -14.00 -13.26 -29.39
C THR A 18 -12.68 -13.91 -29.83
N GLY A 19 -12.70 -14.64 -30.95
CA GLY A 19 -11.79 -15.75 -31.25
C GLY A 19 -10.27 -15.50 -31.26
N ASP A 20 -9.53 -16.61 -31.27
CA ASP A 20 -8.06 -16.80 -31.09
C ASP A 20 -7.10 -16.04 -32.05
N THR A 21 -7.55 -15.00 -32.76
CA THR A 21 -6.72 -14.20 -33.67
C THR A 21 -6.24 -12.87 -33.10
N ASP A 22 -6.62 -12.54 -31.86
CA ASP A 22 -6.21 -11.31 -31.19
C ASP A 22 -4.90 -11.52 -30.39
N ALA A 23 -3.82 -10.92 -30.88
CA ALA A 23 -2.48 -11.05 -30.32
C ALA A 23 -2.36 -10.46 -28.90
N GLU A 24 -3.17 -9.47 -28.53
CA GLU A 24 -3.14 -8.87 -27.21
C GLU A 24 -3.83 -9.78 -26.17
N LEU A 25 -4.92 -10.44 -26.57
CA LEU A 25 -5.63 -11.43 -25.75
C LEU A 25 -4.83 -12.72 -25.55
N TYR A 26 -4.04 -13.15 -26.53
CA TYR A 26 -3.14 -14.31 -26.38
C TYR A 26 -2.04 -14.06 -25.34
N VAL A 27 -1.50 -12.83 -25.27
CA VAL A 27 -0.50 -12.46 -24.25
C VAL A 27 -1.12 -12.44 -22.85
N VAL A 28 -2.30 -11.84 -22.70
CA VAL A 28 -3.01 -11.76 -21.41
C VAL A 28 -3.41 -13.15 -20.91
N THR A 29 -3.99 -13.99 -21.78
CA THR A 29 -4.40 -15.35 -21.42
C THR A 29 -3.21 -16.30 -21.25
N GLY A 30 -2.12 -16.09 -22.00
CA GLY A 30 -0.85 -16.80 -21.85
C GLY A 30 -0.14 -16.47 -20.52
N HIS A 31 -0.09 -15.18 -20.15
CA HIS A 31 0.44 -14.74 -18.85
C HIS A 31 -0.42 -15.26 -17.71
N MET A 32 -1.76 -15.23 -17.83
CA MET A 32 -2.65 -15.82 -16.83
C MET A 32 -2.42 -17.34 -16.66
N ARG A 33 -2.17 -18.09 -17.74
CA ARG A 33 -1.85 -19.53 -17.65
C ARG A 33 -0.50 -19.78 -16.98
N GLU A 34 0.58 -19.12 -17.40
CA GLU A 34 1.89 -19.27 -16.74
C GLU A 34 1.88 -18.84 -15.27
N VAL A 35 1.08 -17.82 -14.93
CA VAL A 35 0.92 -17.30 -13.56
C VAL A 35 0.19 -18.29 -12.63
N ILE A 36 -0.74 -19.10 -13.12
CA ILE A 36 -1.50 -20.04 -12.28
C ILE A 36 -0.68 -21.29 -11.90
N TYR A 37 0.34 -21.66 -12.67
CA TYR A 37 1.06 -22.94 -12.49
C TYR A 37 2.31 -22.88 -11.58
N SER A 38 2.76 -21.70 -11.10
CA SER A 38 4.02 -21.57 -10.33
C SER A 38 3.89 -21.70 -8.81
N GLY A 39 2.69 -21.93 -8.25
CA GLY A 39 2.47 -22.08 -6.81
C GLY A 39 2.08 -20.77 -6.11
N ALA A 40 2.62 -20.51 -4.92
CA ALA A 40 2.24 -19.37 -4.06
C ALA A 40 2.45 -17.99 -4.71
N GLU A 41 3.40 -17.86 -5.64
CA GLU A 41 3.64 -16.62 -6.39
C GLU A 41 2.48 -16.29 -7.36
N GLY A 42 1.78 -17.29 -7.89
CA GLY A 42 0.64 -17.09 -8.76
C GLY A 42 -0.55 -16.46 -8.05
N TRP A 43 -0.84 -16.97 -6.85
CA TRP A 43 -1.91 -16.46 -6.00
C TRP A 43 -1.65 -15.04 -5.52
N ASP A 44 -0.42 -14.71 -5.12
CA ASP A 44 -0.07 -13.34 -4.69
C ASP A 44 -0.26 -12.32 -5.84
N ARG A 45 0.14 -12.70 -7.06
CA ARG A 45 -0.09 -11.88 -8.26
C ARG A 45 -1.57 -11.72 -8.58
N LEU A 46 -2.36 -12.79 -8.50
CA LEU A 46 -3.80 -12.74 -8.69
C LEU A 46 -4.48 -11.82 -7.67
N GLY A 47 -4.15 -11.98 -6.38
CA GLY A 47 -4.66 -11.11 -5.32
C GLY A 47 -4.31 -9.65 -5.55
N THR A 48 -3.08 -9.38 -6.02
CA THR A 48 -2.62 -8.02 -6.33
C THR A 48 -3.40 -7.42 -7.51
N LEU A 49 -3.63 -8.20 -8.57
CA LEU A 49 -4.39 -7.77 -9.73
C LEU A 49 -5.85 -7.46 -9.36
N LEU A 50 -6.50 -8.34 -8.59
CA LEU A 50 -7.86 -8.14 -8.11
C LEU A 50 -7.96 -6.87 -7.25
N PHE A 51 -6.99 -6.66 -6.35
CA PHE A 51 -6.91 -5.42 -5.57
C PHE A 51 -6.80 -4.17 -6.46
N GLN A 52 -5.94 -4.20 -7.48
CA GLN A 52 -5.78 -3.07 -8.42
C GLN A 52 -7.02 -2.78 -9.25
N LEU A 53 -7.82 -3.82 -9.55
CA LEU A 53 -9.10 -3.69 -10.25
C LEU A 53 -10.24 -3.23 -9.33
N GLY A 54 -9.99 -3.06 -8.03
CA GLY A 54 -11.01 -2.72 -7.04
C GLY A 54 -11.91 -3.88 -6.63
N GLU A 55 -11.57 -5.12 -7.03
CA GLU A 55 -12.27 -6.35 -6.67
C GLU A 55 -11.84 -6.82 -5.27
N PHE A 56 -12.08 -5.98 -4.26
CA PHE A 56 -11.53 -6.16 -2.91
C PHE A 56 -11.99 -7.45 -2.24
N ASP A 57 -13.26 -7.83 -2.38
CA ASP A 57 -13.78 -9.06 -1.78
C ASP A 57 -13.09 -10.31 -2.36
N LYS A 58 -12.87 -10.34 -3.68
CA LYS A 58 -12.15 -11.43 -4.36
C LYS A 58 -10.67 -11.45 -3.98
N ALA A 59 -10.05 -10.27 -3.87
CA ALA A 59 -8.67 -10.16 -3.42
C ALA A 59 -8.52 -10.71 -1.99
N GLN A 60 -9.47 -10.39 -1.10
CA GLN A 60 -9.50 -10.90 0.26
C GLN A 60 -9.57 -12.43 0.29
N GLU A 61 -10.49 -13.04 -0.48
CA GLU A 61 -10.61 -14.50 -0.54
C GLU A 61 -9.29 -15.18 -0.92
N VAL A 62 -8.54 -14.62 -1.88
CA VAL A 62 -7.23 -15.13 -2.28
C VAL A 62 -6.21 -15.03 -1.15
N TYR A 63 -6.15 -13.88 -0.47
CA TYR A 63 -5.19 -13.68 0.61
C TYR A 63 -5.53 -14.49 1.87
N ASP A 64 -6.81 -14.73 2.17
CA ASP A 64 -7.24 -15.61 3.26
C ASP A 64 -6.80 -17.07 3.00
N ILE A 65 -6.90 -17.54 1.75
CA ILE A 65 -6.41 -18.87 1.35
C ILE A 65 -4.88 -18.94 1.45
N LEU A 66 -4.18 -17.93 0.95
CA LEU A 66 -2.72 -17.84 1.08
C LEU A 66 -2.29 -17.88 2.55
N LEU A 67 -3.01 -17.17 3.41
CA LEU A 67 -2.73 -17.12 4.85
C LEU A 67 -2.88 -18.50 5.51
N ASP A 68 -3.96 -19.23 5.20
CA ASP A 68 -4.24 -20.57 5.73
C ASP A 68 -3.17 -21.60 5.28
N GLN A 69 -2.73 -21.51 4.03
CA GLN A 69 -1.74 -22.44 3.46
C GLN A 69 -0.31 -22.14 3.89
N THR A 70 -0.04 -20.90 4.31
CA THR A 70 1.30 -20.48 4.70
C THR A 70 1.66 -21.07 6.07
N ARG A 71 2.43 -22.16 6.05
CA ARG A 71 2.86 -22.86 7.28
C ARG A 71 3.86 -22.07 8.13
N THR A 72 4.72 -21.28 7.49
CA THR A 72 5.80 -20.55 8.16
C THR A 72 5.35 -19.14 8.53
N ASP A 73 5.36 -18.80 9.82
CA ASP A 73 4.83 -17.53 10.32
C ASP A 73 5.48 -16.30 9.69
N TYR A 74 6.79 -16.31 9.41
CA TYR A 74 7.46 -15.16 8.79
C TYR A 74 6.92 -14.82 7.39
N ARG A 75 6.47 -15.82 6.62
CA ARG A 75 5.89 -15.62 5.29
C ARG A 75 4.46 -15.07 5.33
N LYS A 76 3.82 -15.02 6.51
CA LYS A 76 2.47 -14.45 6.67
C LYS A 76 2.48 -12.92 6.72
N SER A 77 3.61 -12.29 7.05
CA SER A 77 3.72 -10.82 7.08
C SER A 77 3.29 -10.14 5.77
N PRO A 78 3.83 -10.49 4.58
CA PRO A 78 3.40 -9.84 3.34
C PRO A 78 1.92 -10.08 3.03
N ILE A 79 1.38 -11.25 3.40
CA ILE A 79 -0.05 -11.58 3.23
C ILE A 79 -0.91 -10.69 4.11
N TYR A 80 -0.55 -10.52 5.38
CA TYR A 80 -1.24 -9.60 6.29
C TYR A 80 -1.15 -8.14 5.82
N LYS A 81 0.00 -7.72 5.28
CA LYS A 81 0.13 -6.38 4.67
C LYS A 81 -0.85 -6.19 3.51
N MET A 82 -1.05 -7.21 2.68
CA MET A 82 -2.02 -7.15 1.58
C MET A 82 -3.47 -7.18 2.08
N LEU A 83 -3.81 -8.02 3.06
CA LEU A 83 -5.14 -8.00 3.70
C LEU A 83 -5.45 -6.63 4.31
N GLY A 84 -4.48 -5.99 4.96
CA GLY A 84 -4.62 -4.62 5.47
C GLY A 84 -4.94 -3.61 4.36
N LYS A 85 -4.25 -3.69 3.21
CA LYS A 85 -4.56 -2.84 2.05
C LYS A 85 -5.95 -3.11 1.48
N VAL A 86 -6.35 -4.38 1.35
CA VAL A 86 -7.68 -4.78 0.88
C VAL A 86 -8.77 -4.20 1.79
N LYS A 87 -8.59 -4.34 3.11
CA LYS A 87 -9.51 -3.77 4.11
C LYS A 87 -9.57 -2.24 4.07
N THR A 88 -8.46 -1.59 3.74
CA THR A 88 -8.44 -0.14 3.51
C THR A 88 -9.36 0.23 2.35
N GLY A 89 -9.28 -0.52 1.24
CA GLY A 89 -10.16 -0.34 0.07
C GLY A 89 -11.64 -0.59 0.37
N GLN A 90 -11.94 -1.50 1.29
CA GLN A 90 -13.31 -1.77 1.78
C GLN A 90 -13.81 -0.72 2.80
N GLY A 91 -12.94 0.16 3.30
CA GLY A 91 -13.28 1.11 4.37
C GLY A 91 -13.35 0.49 5.77
N GLU A 92 -12.84 -0.74 5.95
CA GLU A 92 -12.83 -1.47 7.21
C GLU A 92 -11.57 -1.11 8.02
N TYR A 93 -11.58 0.08 8.62
CA TYR A 93 -10.39 0.67 9.26
C TYR A 93 -9.86 -0.10 10.48
N LYS A 94 -10.74 -0.73 11.27
CA LYS A 94 -10.31 -1.53 12.43
C LYS A 94 -9.53 -2.77 12.01
N ASP A 95 -10.05 -3.50 11.02
CA ASP A 95 -9.41 -4.70 10.48
C ASP A 95 -8.14 -4.35 9.72
N THR A 96 -8.14 -3.21 9.02
CA THR A 96 -6.94 -2.64 8.40
C THR A 96 -5.79 -2.50 9.41
N ILE A 97 -6.06 -1.85 10.54
CA ILE A 97 -5.06 -1.65 11.61
C ILE A 97 -4.61 -3.00 12.19
N ALA A 98 -5.55 -3.91 12.45
CA ALA A 98 -5.24 -5.23 13.01
C ALA A 98 -4.31 -6.05 12.09
N TYR A 99 -4.58 -6.07 10.78
CA TYR A 99 -3.72 -6.79 9.83
C TYR A 99 -2.34 -6.16 9.68
N PHE A 100 -2.23 -4.84 9.62
CA PHE A 100 -0.91 -4.21 9.58
C PHE A 100 -0.11 -4.46 10.88
N GLN A 101 -0.77 -4.47 12.05
CA GLN A 101 -0.13 -4.81 13.32
C GLN A 101 0.37 -6.26 13.33
N GLN A 102 -0.43 -7.22 12.87
CA GLN A 102 0.00 -8.62 12.71
C GLN A 102 1.25 -8.74 11.81
N SER A 103 1.31 -7.98 10.70
CA SER A 103 2.51 -7.93 9.85
C SER A 103 3.72 -7.39 10.61
N ILE A 104 3.57 -6.28 11.33
CA ILE A 104 4.67 -5.65 12.11
C ILE A 104 5.18 -6.59 13.19
N GLU A 105 4.30 -7.26 13.93
CA GLU A 105 4.67 -8.23 14.98
C GLU A 105 5.51 -9.39 14.44
N ILE A 106 5.21 -9.84 13.23
CA ILE A 106 6.01 -10.87 12.55
C ILE A 106 7.36 -10.30 12.11
N GLN A 107 7.36 -9.13 11.45
CA GLN A 107 8.58 -8.48 10.97
C GLN A 107 9.55 -8.18 12.13
N GLN A 108 9.06 -7.78 13.29
CA GLN A 108 9.88 -7.51 14.48
C GLN A 108 10.68 -8.72 14.98
N LYS A 109 10.27 -9.95 14.63
CA LYS A 109 10.97 -11.18 15.01
C LYS A 109 12.15 -11.50 14.09
N ILE A 110 12.20 -10.91 12.89
CA ILE A 110 13.14 -11.31 11.82
C ILE A 110 13.92 -10.14 11.21
N LEU A 111 13.42 -8.92 11.31
CA LEU A 111 14.01 -7.72 10.70
C LEU A 111 14.62 -6.80 11.76
N GLN A 112 15.58 -6.00 11.34
CA GLN A 112 16.10 -4.90 12.17
C GLN A 112 15.07 -3.77 12.25
N PRO A 113 14.93 -3.05 13.38
CA PRO A 113 13.94 -1.97 13.51
C PRO A 113 14.06 -0.84 12.47
N THR A 114 15.20 -0.74 11.79
CA THR A 114 15.46 0.23 10.71
C THR A 114 15.11 -0.30 9.33
N ASP A 115 14.52 -1.49 9.20
CA ASP A 115 14.17 -2.04 7.89
C ASP A 115 13.10 -1.20 7.19
N VAL A 116 13.30 -0.93 5.90
CA VAL A 116 12.41 -0.12 5.04
C VAL A 116 11.00 -0.71 4.95
N ASP A 117 10.86 -2.02 5.15
CA ASP A 117 9.56 -2.69 5.19
C ASP A 117 8.64 -2.18 6.32
N PHE A 118 9.22 -1.77 7.46
CA PHE A 118 8.45 -1.14 8.53
C PHE A 118 7.94 0.23 8.11
N ALA A 119 8.77 1.02 7.43
CA ALA A 119 8.40 2.37 6.97
C ALA A 119 7.23 2.33 5.98
N THR A 120 7.23 1.36 5.07
CA THR A 120 6.12 1.14 4.13
C THR A 120 4.83 0.80 4.89
N THR A 121 4.91 -0.08 5.89
CA THR A 121 3.75 -0.50 6.67
C THR A 121 3.19 0.65 7.52
N TYR A 122 4.05 1.40 8.21
CA TYR A 122 3.65 2.59 8.97
C TYR A 122 3.04 3.68 8.08
N SER A 123 3.59 3.89 6.88
CA SER A 123 3.05 4.85 5.90
C SER A 123 1.63 4.50 5.44
N ASN A 124 1.26 3.22 5.44
CA ASN A 124 -0.09 2.77 5.10
C ASN A 124 -1.08 2.89 6.26
N ILE A 125 -0.61 2.86 7.52
CA ILE A 125 -1.45 3.01 8.71
C ILE A 125 -1.85 4.48 8.94
N GLY A 126 -0.94 5.42 8.69
CA GLY A 126 -1.19 6.85 8.94
C GLY A 126 -2.48 7.41 8.31
N PRO A 127 -2.76 7.17 7.01
CA PRO A 127 -3.98 7.64 6.35
C PRO A 127 -5.27 7.01 6.92
N VAL A 128 -5.17 5.82 7.52
CA VAL A 128 -6.31 5.13 8.15
C VAL A 128 -6.72 5.88 9.41
N TYR A 129 -5.76 6.25 10.26
CA TYR A 129 -6.04 7.10 11.42
C TYR A 129 -6.49 8.50 11.03
N LEU A 130 -5.94 9.07 9.96
CA LEU A 130 -6.42 10.35 9.42
C LEU A 130 -7.89 10.26 9.01
N SER A 131 -8.30 9.20 8.32
CA SER A 131 -9.70 8.94 7.94
C SER A 131 -10.61 8.73 9.14
N MET A 132 -10.06 8.29 10.27
CA MET A 132 -10.75 8.18 11.56
C MET A 132 -10.70 9.48 12.39
N THR A 133 -10.14 10.58 11.85
CA THR A 133 -9.91 11.86 12.55
C THR A 133 -9.02 11.77 13.79
N ASP A 134 -8.24 10.70 13.90
CA ASP A 134 -7.27 10.47 14.97
C ASP A 134 -5.89 11.00 14.55
N TYR A 135 -5.78 12.33 14.55
CA TYR A 135 -4.58 13.04 14.14
C TYR A 135 -3.32 12.67 14.94
N PRO A 136 -3.37 12.49 16.28
CA PRO A 136 -2.20 12.08 17.05
C PRO A 136 -1.61 10.73 16.59
N ASN A 137 -2.46 9.74 16.33
CA ASN A 137 -1.98 8.45 15.81
C ASN A 137 -1.51 8.57 14.36
N ALA A 138 -2.22 9.33 13.51
CA ALA A 138 -1.78 9.57 12.13
C ALA A 138 -0.36 10.18 12.07
N LEU A 139 -0.11 11.23 12.86
CA LEU A 139 1.22 11.85 13.00
C LEU A 139 2.25 10.85 13.52
N SER A 140 1.92 10.08 14.57
CA SER A 140 2.83 9.10 15.17
C SER A 140 3.30 8.05 14.16
N TYR A 141 2.39 7.48 13.35
CA TYR A 141 2.75 6.49 12.34
C TYR A 141 3.51 7.10 11.17
N HIS A 142 3.13 8.29 10.68
CA HIS A 142 3.89 8.96 9.64
C HIS A 142 5.30 9.37 10.10
N GLN A 143 5.46 9.80 11.35
CA GLN A 143 6.77 10.11 11.91
C GLN A 143 7.65 8.87 12.03
N LYS A 144 7.12 7.73 12.49
CA LYS A 144 7.86 6.46 12.52
C LYS A 144 8.37 6.05 11.13
N ALA A 145 7.55 6.23 10.09
CA ALA A 145 7.97 5.96 8.72
C ALA A 145 9.09 6.93 8.27
N LEU A 146 8.90 8.22 8.52
CA LEU A 146 9.89 9.26 8.19
C LEU A 146 11.24 8.99 8.87
N ASP A 147 11.25 8.65 10.15
CA ASP A 147 12.46 8.37 10.92
C ASP A 147 13.27 7.19 10.35
N ILE A 148 12.58 6.17 9.83
CA ILE A 148 13.23 5.03 9.18
C ILE A 148 13.79 5.47 7.82
N TYR A 149 12.98 6.11 6.99
CA TYR A 149 13.41 6.58 5.67
C TYR A 149 14.59 7.55 5.75
N GLN A 150 14.64 8.43 6.75
CA GLN A 150 15.76 9.34 6.97
C GLN A 150 17.08 8.62 7.29
N LYS A 151 17.01 7.44 7.91
CA LYS A 151 18.18 6.63 8.28
C LYS A 151 18.65 5.72 7.15
N THR A 152 17.76 5.34 6.24
CA THR A 152 18.02 4.30 5.23
C THR A 152 18.10 4.80 3.81
N LEU A 153 17.46 5.91 3.48
CA LEU A 153 17.36 6.42 2.12
C LEU A 153 18.24 7.66 1.91
N PRO A 154 18.71 7.90 0.67
CA PRO A 154 19.32 9.17 0.30
C PRO A 154 18.39 10.34 0.60
N SER A 155 18.95 11.50 0.98
CA SER A 155 18.17 12.68 1.42
C SER A 155 17.23 13.26 0.36
N ASN A 156 17.41 12.89 -0.91
CA ASN A 156 16.57 13.31 -2.03
C ASN A 156 15.51 12.26 -2.44
N HIS A 157 15.39 11.13 -1.74
CA HIS A 157 14.52 10.03 -2.14
C HIS A 157 13.03 10.44 -2.20
N PRO A 158 12.26 10.02 -3.22
CA PRO A 158 10.84 10.38 -3.34
C PRO A 158 9.98 9.97 -2.13
N ASP A 159 10.28 8.85 -1.49
CA ASP A 159 9.57 8.40 -0.29
C ASP A 159 9.73 9.35 0.90
N LEU A 160 10.88 10.03 1.04
CA LEU A 160 11.04 11.09 2.04
C LEU A 160 10.09 12.24 1.73
N ALA A 161 10.02 12.68 0.47
CA ALA A 161 9.11 13.74 0.05
C ALA A 161 7.64 13.37 0.34
N ALA A 162 7.24 12.13 0.03
CA ALA A 162 5.91 11.62 0.31
C ALA A 162 5.61 11.60 1.82
N SER A 163 6.56 11.14 2.66
CA SER A 163 6.38 11.16 4.12
C SER A 163 6.23 12.56 4.69
N TYR A 164 7.04 13.53 4.25
CA TYR A 164 6.88 14.93 4.65
C TYR A 164 5.52 15.48 4.24
N ASN A 165 5.07 15.20 3.01
CA ASN A 165 3.77 15.64 2.54
C ASN A 165 2.62 15.04 3.36
N ASN A 166 2.69 13.75 3.70
CA ASN A 166 1.67 13.08 4.50
C ASN A 166 1.53 13.72 5.89
N ILE A 167 2.65 14.06 6.53
CA ILE A 167 2.62 14.80 7.80
C ILE A 167 2.01 16.20 7.61
N GLY A 168 2.38 16.89 6.52
CA GLY A 168 1.80 18.18 6.16
C GLY A 168 0.28 18.14 6.00
N LEU A 169 -0.24 17.10 5.34
CA LEU A 169 -1.68 16.86 5.17
C LEU A 169 -2.39 16.63 6.52
N VAL A 170 -1.76 15.91 7.46
CA VAL A 170 -2.36 15.74 8.80
C VAL A 170 -2.47 17.09 9.52
N TYR A 171 -1.44 17.93 9.46
CA TYR A 171 -1.50 19.28 10.04
C TYR A 171 -2.51 20.19 9.34
N GLU A 172 -2.68 20.06 8.02
CA GLU A 172 -3.70 20.76 7.25
C GLU A 172 -5.11 20.43 7.76
N GLU A 173 -5.42 19.14 7.93
CA GLU A 173 -6.71 18.66 8.46
C GLU A 173 -6.94 19.06 9.92
N MET A 174 -5.86 19.24 10.70
CA MET A 174 -5.93 19.80 12.05
C MET A 174 -6.17 21.32 12.08
N GLY A 175 -6.04 22.01 10.95
CA GLY A 175 -6.06 23.48 10.86
C GLY A 175 -4.76 24.15 11.33
N ASP A 176 -3.68 23.38 11.57
CA ASP A 176 -2.35 23.91 11.87
C ASP A 176 -1.60 24.22 10.57
N TYR A 177 -2.04 25.28 9.90
CA TYR A 177 -1.50 25.69 8.61
C TYR A 177 -0.02 26.09 8.67
N SER A 178 0.49 26.48 9.85
CA SER A 178 1.91 26.81 10.01
C SER A 178 2.79 25.58 9.87
N ASN A 179 2.44 24.48 10.57
CA ASN A 179 3.14 23.22 10.40
C ASN A 179 2.86 22.59 9.03
N ALA A 180 1.62 22.64 8.53
CA ALA A 180 1.28 22.15 7.19
C ALA A 180 2.16 22.80 6.11
N LEU A 181 2.39 24.12 6.20
CA LEU A 181 3.24 24.88 5.29
C LEU A 181 4.71 24.43 5.36
N LEU A 182 5.24 24.25 6.57
CA LEU A 182 6.62 23.81 6.81
C LEU A 182 6.88 22.44 6.16
N PHE A 183 6.01 21.48 6.43
CA PHE A 183 6.13 20.12 5.91
C PHE A 183 5.90 20.03 4.40
N SER A 184 4.92 20.77 3.86
CA SER A 184 4.64 20.82 2.42
C SER A 184 5.80 21.44 1.62
N LYS A 185 6.46 22.48 2.16
CA LYS A 185 7.67 23.05 1.55
C LYS A 185 8.79 22.02 1.49
N ARG A 186 9.02 21.30 2.60
CA ARG A 186 10.07 20.27 2.66
C ARG A 186 9.83 19.13 1.67
N ALA A 187 8.58 18.69 1.53
CA ALA A 187 8.20 17.69 0.53
C ALA A 187 8.48 18.18 -0.90
N LEU A 188 8.12 19.43 -1.22
CA LEU A 188 8.35 20.02 -2.53
C LEU A 188 9.84 20.14 -2.85
N GLU A 189 10.66 20.63 -1.90
CA GLU A 189 12.11 20.77 -2.04
C GLU A 189 12.77 19.43 -2.42
N ILE A 190 12.43 18.36 -1.71
CA ILE A 190 12.98 17.01 -1.96
C ILE A 190 12.48 16.49 -3.32
N GLY A 191 11.18 16.60 -3.58
CA GLY A 191 10.57 16.13 -4.83
C GLY A 191 11.16 16.80 -6.08
N GLN A 192 11.49 18.09 -6.01
CA GLN A 192 12.09 18.84 -7.12
C GLN A 192 13.50 18.37 -7.49
N CYS A 193 14.24 17.73 -6.58
CA CYS A 193 15.60 17.25 -6.85
C CYS A 193 15.65 16.06 -7.82
N LEU A 194 14.60 15.23 -7.87
CA LEU A 194 14.61 13.97 -8.64
C LEU A 194 13.44 13.82 -9.62
N LEU A 195 12.30 14.47 -9.36
CA LEU A 195 11.08 14.24 -10.13
C LEU A 195 10.93 15.30 -11.24
N PRO A 196 10.57 14.89 -12.47
CA PRO A 196 10.21 15.82 -13.53
C PRO A 196 9.10 16.78 -13.09
N ALA A 197 9.08 17.99 -13.66
CA ALA A 197 8.13 19.04 -13.27
C ALA A 197 6.64 18.63 -13.38
N ASN A 198 6.33 17.65 -14.25
CA ASN A 198 4.99 17.10 -14.50
C ASN A 198 4.70 15.81 -13.71
N HIS A 199 5.58 15.38 -12.81
CA HIS A 199 5.38 14.16 -12.04
C HIS A 199 4.17 14.29 -11.10
N PRO A 200 3.24 13.31 -11.05
CA PRO A 200 2.00 13.40 -10.25
C PRO A 200 2.23 13.74 -8.78
N LEU A 201 3.22 13.13 -8.11
CA LEU A 201 3.57 13.46 -6.73
C LEU A 201 3.94 14.94 -6.55
N LEU A 202 4.75 15.48 -7.47
CA LEU A 202 5.20 16.86 -7.41
C LEU A 202 4.04 17.85 -7.64
N LEU A 203 3.09 17.49 -8.51
CA LEU A 203 1.85 18.25 -8.69
C LEU A 203 0.99 18.24 -7.42
N GLY A 204 0.90 17.08 -6.75
CA GLY A 204 0.23 16.95 -5.45
C GLY A 204 0.83 17.86 -4.38
N PHE A 205 2.16 17.83 -4.22
CA PHE A 205 2.86 18.67 -3.24
C PHE A 205 2.64 20.17 -3.50
N ARG A 206 2.67 20.60 -4.77
CA ARG A 206 2.36 21.99 -5.14
C ARG A 206 0.93 22.36 -4.81
N LYS A 207 -0.03 21.48 -5.10
CA LYS A 207 -1.45 21.73 -4.81
C LYS A 207 -1.66 21.96 -3.29
N ASN A 208 -1.10 21.09 -2.46
CA ASN A 208 -1.20 21.19 -1.01
C ASN A 208 -0.53 22.48 -0.50
N LEU A 209 0.68 22.76 -0.98
CA LEU A 209 1.40 23.98 -0.63
C LEU A 209 0.61 25.26 -0.98
N GLU A 210 0.03 25.32 -2.17
CA GLU A 210 -0.76 26.48 -2.61
C GLU A 210 -2.09 26.60 -1.85
N PHE A 211 -2.72 25.48 -1.49
CA PHE A 211 -3.90 25.48 -0.63
C PHE A 211 -3.60 26.11 0.73
N VAL A 212 -2.56 25.61 1.42
CA VAL A 212 -2.16 26.12 2.75
C VAL A 212 -1.82 27.61 2.69
N LYS A 213 -1.05 28.06 1.68
CA LYS A 213 -0.71 29.48 1.49
C LYS A 213 -1.93 30.39 1.29
N ARG A 214 -3.03 29.86 0.75
CA ARG A 214 -4.23 30.65 0.44
C ARG A 214 -5.13 30.87 1.66
N ILE A 215 -5.01 30.00 2.66
CA ILE A 215 -5.83 30.04 3.88
C ILE A 215 -5.16 30.83 5.00
N MET A 216 -3.83 30.88 5.00
CA MET A 216 -3.03 31.75 5.90
C MET A 216 -3.17 33.23 5.54
#